data_AF-A0A834JED1-F1
#
_entry.id   AF-A0A834JED1-F1
#
_cell.length_a   1.000
_cell.length_b   1.000
_cell.length_c   1.000
_cell.angle_alpha   90.00
_cell.angle_beta   90.00
_cell.angle_gamma   90.00
#
_symmetry.space_group_name_H-M   'P 1'
#
loop_
_entity.id
_entity.type
_entity.pdbx_description
1 polymer ?
#
loop_
_entity_poly.entity_id
_entity_poly.type
_entity_poly.pdbx_seq_one_letter_code
_entity_poly.pdbx_strand_id
1 'polypeptide(L)'
;MLLRDRIRLVHVVTCLAADEECLTSDKGDVAFLPLPALMEIDKKNESEGGVKTSDFMLVCPNGGLAPVEEWSKCNLGLEPPRIILSSAGKTVHALDELKHGVLAASTIYSKKPDLLQLFGSWGGHANVLFKDDATNLISVDNSWTQWNTWATTKASYKVEA
;
A
#
# COMPACT_ATOMS: atom_id res chain seq x y z
N MET A 1 4.16 -5.14 -15.17
CA MET A 1 3.88 -3.71 -14.86
C MET A 1 3.55 -3.60 -13.38
N LEU A 2 3.75 -2.43 -12.75
CA LEU A 2 3.39 -2.19 -11.35
C LEU A 2 2.24 -1.20 -11.26
N LEU A 3 1.37 -1.40 -10.27
CA LEU A 3 0.43 -0.38 -9.84
C LEU A 3 1.16 0.62 -8.95
N ARG A 4 1.01 1.91 -9.27
CA ARG A 4 1.45 3.01 -8.40
C ARG A 4 0.32 3.37 -7.46
N ASP A 5 0.45 2.84 -6.26
CA ASP A 5 -0.49 3.06 -5.16
C ASP A 5 0.22 3.87 -4.08
N ARG A 6 -0.52 4.28 -3.05
CA ARG A 6 0.10 4.84 -1.85
C ARG A 6 1.00 3.81 -1.21
N ILE A 7 2.23 4.21 -0.89
CA ILE A 7 3.21 3.36 -0.22
C ILE A 7 2.67 3.00 1.15
N ARG A 8 2.71 1.72 1.48
CA ARG A 8 2.23 1.21 2.76
C ARG A 8 3.42 0.60 3.46
N LEU A 9 3.81 1.20 4.58
CA LEU A 9 4.78 0.63 5.48
C LEU A 9 4.05 -0.19 6.53
N VAL A 10 4.50 -1.42 6.73
CA VAL A 10 3.96 -2.31 7.74
C VAL A 10 4.64 -1.99 9.06
N HIS A 11 3.82 -1.69 10.05
CA HIS A 11 4.24 -1.34 11.40
C HIS A 11 3.71 -2.35 12.38
N VAL A 12 4.48 -2.59 13.43
CA VAL A 12 4.01 -3.22 14.65
C VAL A 12 3.70 -2.10 15.61
N VAL A 13 2.51 -2.14 16.20
CA VAL A 13 2.07 -1.10 17.11
C VAL A 13 1.80 -1.73 18.46
N THR A 14 2.30 -1.10 19.54
CA THR A 14 2.01 -1.46 20.93
C THR A 14 1.27 -0.33 21.64
N CYS A 15 0.34 -0.68 22.53
CA CYS A 15 -0.46 0.27 23.32
C CYS A 15 0.25 0.57 24.65
N LEU A 16 0.42 1.84 25.01
CA LEU A 16 1.20 2.25 26.18
C LEU A 16 0.37 2.78 27.36
N ALA A 17 -0.95 2.85 27.24
CA ALA A 17 -1.83 3.26 28.32
C ALA A 17 -2.83 2.15 28.67
N ALA A 18 -3.02 1.93 29.97
CA ALA A 18 -4.04 1.03 30.51
C ALA A 18 -5.44 1.65 30.32
N ASP A 19 -6.12 1.26 29.24
CA ASP A 19 -7.53 1.51 28.94
C ASP A 19 -8.05 0.31 28.11
N GLU A 20 -9.25 -0.18 28.44
CA GLU A 20 -9.87 -1.47 28.08
C GLU A 20 -10.34 -1.57 26.61
N GLU A 21 -9.56 -1.06 25.68
CA GLU A 21 -9.85 -1.14 24.25
C GLU A 21 -8.54 -1.29 23.48
N CYS A 22 -7.85 -2.41 23.71
CA CYS A 22 -6.48 -2.65 23.27
C CYS A 22 -6.17 -2.46 21.75
N LEU A 23 -7.21 -2.30 20.90
CA LEU A 23 -7.19 -1.56 19.61
C LEU A 23 -8.62 -1.10 19.20
N THR A 24 -9.50 -0.87 20.19
CA THR A 24 -10.99 -0.70 20.23
C THR A 24 -11.81 -1.83 20.90
N SER A 25 -11.24 -2.96 21.36
CA SER A 25 -12.04 -4.03 22.06
C SER A 25 -11.28 -5.03 22.97
N ASP A 26 -10.15 -4.63 23.57
CA ASP A 26 -9.46 -5.33 24.67
C ASP A 26 -8.97 -6.79 24.46
N LYS A 27 -8.38 -7.10 23.29
CA LYS A 27 -7.95 -8.48 22.98
C LYS A 27 -6.52 -8.67 22.44
N GLY A 28 -5.65 -7.66 22.50
CA GLY A 28 -4.25 -7.90 22.11
C GLY A 28 -3.34 -6.68 22.10
N ASP A 29 -2.16 -6.84 22.67
CA ASP A 29 -1.17 -5.78 22.91
C ASP A 29 -0.42 -5.31 21.66
N VAL A 30 -0.55 -6.05 20.55
CA VAL A 30 0.25 -5.84 19.33
C VAL A 30 -0.60 -5.99 18.07
N ALA A 31 -0.49 -5.03 17.14
CA ALA A 31 -1.05 -5.16 15.79
C ALA A 31 -0.05 -4.86 14.67
N PHE A 32 -0.27 -5.54 13.54
CA PHE A 32 0.48 -5.34 12.29
C PHE A 32 -0.41 -4.59 11.31
N LEU A 33 -0.14 -3.30 11.10
CA LEU A 33 -0.99 -2.43 10.28
C LEU A 33 -0.15 -1.62 9.28
N PRO A 34 -0.68 -1.33 8.08
CA PRO A 34 -0.06 -0.38 7.18
C PRO A 34 -0.25 1.05 7.71
N LEU A 35 0.71 1.94 7.48
CA LEU A 35 0.67 3.34 7.95
C LEU A 35 -0.65 4.07 7.63
N PRO A 36 -1.25 3.96 6.43
CA PRO A 36 -2.54 4.61 6.17
C PRO A 36 -3.66 4.13 7.09
N ALA A 37 -3.71 2.85 7.46
CA ALA A 37 -4.73 2.35 8.38
C ALA A 37 -4.56 2.93 9.80
N LEU A 38 -3.32 3.13 10.23
CA LEU A 38 -2.99 3.79 11.49
C LEU A 38 -3.44 5.27 11.47
N MET A 39 -3.15 6.00 10.39
CA MET A 39 -3.56 7.40 10.24
C MET A 39 -5.08 7.61 10.10
N GLU A 40 -5.84 6.59 9.70
CA GLU A 40 -7.30 6.66 9.68
C GLU A 40 -7.92 6.59 11.09
N ILE A 41 -7.17 6.19 12.12
CA ILE A 41 -7.65 6.20 13.51
C ILE A 41 -7.96 7.64 13.95
N ASP A 42 -7.03 8.56 13.69
CA ASP A 42 -7.21 9.98 14.05
C ASP A 42 -8.43 10.61 13.37
N LYS A 43 -8.72 10.22 12.13
CA LYS A 43 -9.85 10.76 11.36
C LYS A 43 -11.20 10.23 11.81
N LYS A 44 -11.25 9.01 12.33
CA LYS A 44 -12.51 8.39 12.79
C LYS A 44 -12.88 8.82 14.20
N ASN A 45 -11.89 9.21 15.00
CA ASN A 45 -12.04 9.52 16.41
C ASN A 45 -12.05 11.04 16.69
N GLU A 46 -12.81 11.81 15.90
CA GLU A 46 -12.97 13.26 16.07
C GLU A 46 -13.74 13.67 17.35
N SER A 47 -14.32 12.71 18.08
CA SER A 47 -14.98 12.96 19.37
C SER A 47 -13.99 12.99 20.54
N GLU A 48 -14.22 13.89 21.49
CA GLU A 48 -13.48 13.94 22.77
C GLU A 48 -13.56 12.58 23.49
N GLY A 49 -12.42 11.89 23.60
CA GLY A 49 -12.31 10.58 24.26
C GLY A 49 -12.01 9.40 23.33
N GLY A 50 -11.93 9.59 22.01
CA GLY A 50 -11.49 8.54 21.09
C GLY A 50 -9.96 8.36 21.07
N VAL A 51 -9.52 7.12 20.85
CA VAL A 51 -8.08 6.75 20.75
C VAL A 51 -7.41 7.49 19.59
N LYS A 52 -6.22 8.02 19.81
CA LYS A 52 -5.41 8.73 18.81
C LYS A 52 -4.14 7.97 18.47
N THR A 53 -3.54 8.30 17.34
CA THR A 53 -2.24 7.73 16.94
C THR A 53 -1.14 8.01 17.97
N SER A 54 -1.25 9.09 18.75
CA SER A 54 -0.33 9.42 19.86
C SER A 54 -0.37 8.45 21.04
N ASP A 55 -1.43 7.64 21.15
CA ASP A 55 -1.60 6.67 22.26
C ASP A 55 -0.85 5.35 21.97
N PHE A 56 -0.22 5.27 20.81
CA PHE A 56 0.47 4.11 20.31
C PHE A 56 1.97 4.35 20.09
N MET A 57 2.76 3.28 20.19
CA MET A 57 4.16 3.30 19.76
C MET A 57 4.43 2.22 18.71
N LEU A 58 5.36 2.52 17.82
CA LEU A 58 5.88 1.60 16.82
C LEU A 58 6.92 0.67 17.48
N VAL A 59 6.87 -0.63 17.17
CA VAL A 59 7.94 -1.58 17.51
C VAL A 59 8.89 -1.68 16.34
N CYS A 60 10.13 -1.29 16.58
CA CYS A 60 11.17 -1.21 15.58
C CYS A 60 11.88 -2.56 15.38
N PRO A 61 12.46 -2.84 14.20
CA PRO A 61 13.18 -4.10 13.95
C PRO A 61 14.38 -4.35 14.88
N ASN A 62 14.95 -3.30 15.48
CA ASN A 62 16.03 -3.40 16.46
C ASN A 62 15.54 -3.71 17.89
N GLY A 63 14.23 -3.95 18.08
CA GLY A 63 13.60 -4.18 19.38
C GLY A 63 13.27 -2.92 20.17
N GLY A 64 13.54 -1.73 19.61
CA GLY A 64 13.18 -0.45 20.22
C GLY A 64 11.71 -0.08 20.02
N LEU A 65 11.27 0.94 20.75
CA LEU A 65 9.98 1.60 20.54
C LEU A 65 10.22 3.02 20.00
N ALA A 66 9.37 3.47 19.08
CA ALA A 66 9.43 4.83 18.56
C ALA A 66 8.02 5.44 18.41
N PRO A 67 7.89 6.79 18.50
CA PRO A 67 6.64 7.47 18.20
C PRO A 67 6.16 7.21 16.77
N VAL A 68 4.85 7.32 16.53
CA VAL A 68 4.25 7.08 15.19
C VAL A 68 4.84 8.02 14.13
N GLU A 69 5.27 9.21 14.49
CA GLU A 69 5.93 10.19 13.61
C GLU A 69 7.25 9.68 13.04
N GLU A 70 7.90 8.73 13.71
CA GLU A 70 9.16 8.12 13.28
C GLU A 70 8.98 6.88 12.38
N TRP A 71 7.77 6.68 11.85
CA TRP A 71 7.39 5.57 10.95
C TRP A 71 8.40 5.31 9.82
N SER A 72 9.01 6.36 9.28
CA SER A 72 9.96 6.22 8.16
C SER A 72 11.26 5.51 8.56
N LYS A 73 11.66 5.64 9.84
CA LYS A 73 12.85 4.99 10.41
C LYS A 73 12.51 3.71 11.18
N CYS A 74 11.30 3.61 11.71
CA CYS A 74 10.84 2.50 12.53
C CYS A 74 9.66 1.78 11.86
N ASN A 75 9.95 0.86 10.94
CA ASN A 75 8.97 0.02 10.26
C ASN A 75 9.53 -1.39 10.01
N LEU A 76 8.66 -2.38 9.85
CA LEU A 76 9.08 -3.74 9.50
C LEU A 76 9.43 -3.89 8.02
N GLY A 77 8.94 -2.97 7.20
CA GLY A 77 9.24 -2.93 5.78
C GLY A 77 8.11 -2.35 4.95
N LEU A 78 8.33 -2.38 3.64
CA LEU A 78 7.41 -1.90 2.63
C LEU A 78 6.47 -3.02 2.19
N GLU A 79 5.17 -2.74 2.15
CA GLU A 79 4.21 -3.53 1.38
C GLU A 79 4.62 -3.43 -0.10
N PRO A 80 4.91 -4.56 -0.77
CA PRO A 80 5.24 -4.54 -2.19
C PRO A 80 4.03 -4.04 -3.00
N PRO A 81 4.24 -3.27 -4.07
CA PRO A 81 3.16 -2.86 -4.95
C PRO A 81 2.55 -4.07 -5.65
N ARG A 82 1.28 -3.93 -6.06
CA ARG A 82 0.62 -4.94 -6.88
C ARG A 82 1.22 -4.96 -8.28
N ILE A 83 1.33 -6.17 -8.83
CA ILE A 83 2.00 -6.42 -10.10
C ILE A 83 1.04 -7.04 -11.11
N ILE A 84 1.12 -6.57 -12.35
CA ILE A 84 0.42 -7.18 -13.49
C ILE A 84 1.42 -8.09 -14.19
N LEU A 85 1.08 -9.38 -14.20
CA LEU A 85 1.85 -10.44 -14.84
C LEU A 85 1.27 -10.81 -16.20
N SER A 86 2.13 -11.35 -17.06
CA SER A 86 1.74 -12.00 -18.29
C SER A 86 2.42 -13.36 -18.38
N SER A 87 1.86 -14.26 -19.19
CA SER A 87 2.48 -15.56 -19.46
C SER A 87 3.82 -15.41 -20.17
N ALA A 88 4.80 -16.20 -19.75
CA ALA A 88 6.11 -16.30 -20.38
C ALA A 88 6.06 -16.90 -21.79
N GLY A 89 4.95 -17.56 -22.17
CA GLY A 89 4.76 -18.14 -23.51
C GLY A 89 4.32 -17.14 -24.58
N LYS A 90 4.10 -15.86 -24.25
CA LYS A 90 3.76 -14.85 -25.25
C LYS A 90 5.00 -14.42 -26.04
N THR A 91 4.80 -14.09 -27.31
CA THR A 91 5.87 -13.48 -28.13
C THR A 91 6.23 -12.10 -27.58
N VAL A 92 7.46 -11.64 -27.87
CA VAL A 92 7.93 -10.31 -27.46
C VAL A 92 6.98 -9.21 -27.96
N HIS A 93 6.52 -9.31 -29.22
CA HIS A 93 5.57 -8.33 -29.77
C HIS A 93 4.24 -8.31 -29.03
N ALA A 94 3.66 -9.46 -28.72
CA ALA A 94 2.40 -9.52 -27.98
C ALA A 94 2.55 -8.98 -26.54
N LEU A 95 3.72 -9.17 -25.91
CA LEU A 95 4.01 -8.59 -24.61
C LEU A 95 4.16 -7.07 -24.69
N ASP A 96 4.85 -6.55 -25.70
CA ASP A 96 5.02 -5.13 -25.91
C ASP A 96 3.70 -4.43 -26.24
N GLU A 97 2.84 -5.03 -27.07
CA GLU A 97 1.50 -4.50 -27.36
C GLU A 97 0.64 -4.43 -26.11
N LEU A 98 0.60 -5.51 -25.32
CA LEU A 98 -0.15 -5.55 -24.06
C LEU A 98 0.38 -4.48 -23.09
N LYS A 99 1.70 -4.37 -22.96
CA LYS A 99 2.36 -3.41 -22.09
C LYS A 99 2.03 -1.97 -22.49
N HIS A 100 2.23 -1.60 -23.76
CA HIS A 100 1.96 -0.25 -24.24
C HIS A 100 0.46 0.10 -24.17
N GLY A 101 -0.42 -0.83 -24.56
CA GLY A 101 -1.86 -0.61 -24.52
C GLY A 101 -2.37 -0.37 -23.10
N VAL A 102 -1.95 -1.21 -22.15
CA VAL A 102 -2.36 -1.09 -20.74
C VAL A 102 -1.78 0.18 -20.09
N LEU A 103 -0.52 0.53 -20.37
CA LEU A 103 0.09 1.78 -19.87
C LEU A 103 -0.59 3.03 -20.45
N ALA A 104 -0.93 3.01 -21.74
CA ALA A 104 -1.63 4.11 -22.41
C ALA A 104 -3.04 4.30 -21.80
N ALA A 105 -3.80 3.21 -21.67
CA ALA A 105 -5.11 3.24 -21.02
C ALA A 105 -5.01 3.80 -19.60
N SER A 106 -4.03 3.32 -18.81
CA SER A 106 -3.78 3.84 -17.46
C SER A 106 -3.52 5.35 -17.44
N THR A 107 -2.68 5.84 -18.34
CA THR A 107 -2.31 7.26 -18.41
C THR A 107 -3.48 8.14 -18.83
N ILE A 108 -4.33 7.66 -19.75
CA ILE A 108 -5.48 8.42 -20.25
C ILE A 108 -6.58 8.47 -19.19
N TYR A 109 -6.99 7.31 -18.66
CA TYR A 109 -8.16 7.20 -17.81
C TYR A 109 -7.90 7.59 -16.35
N SER A 110 -6.63 7.59 -15.89
CA SER A 110 -6.28 8.25 -14.62
C SER A 110 -6.58 9.76 -14.62
N LYS A 111 -6.54 10.40 -15.79
CA LYS A 111 -6.79 11.85 -15.96
C LYS A 111 -8.21 12.16 -16.41
N LYS A 112 -8.95 11.16 -16.87
CA LYS A 112 -10.32 11.28 -17.42
C LYS A 112 -11.27 10.24 -16.82
N PRO A 113 -11.52 10.29 -15.50
CA PRO A 113 -12.42 9.36 -14.83
C PRO A 113 -13.88 9.50 -15.28
N ASP A 114 -14.23 10.65 -15.91
CA ASP A 114 -15.53 10.92 -16.53
C ASP A 114 -15.82 10.02 -17.74
N LEU A 115 -14.79 9.62 -18.48
CA LEU A 115 -14.93 8.69 -19.61
C LEU A 115 -14.93 7.23 -19.15
N LEU A 116 -14.00 6.90 -18.26
CA LEU A 116 -13.87 5.58 -17.67
C LEU A 116 -13.11 5.70 -16.35
N GLN A 117 -13.76 5.34 -15.25
CA GLN A 117 -13.10 5.20 -13.95
C GLN A 117 -12.28 3.90 -13.93
N LEU A 118 -11.04 3.97 -14.40
CA LEU A 118 -10.15 2.81 -14.43
C LEU A 118 -9.67 2.40 -13.03
N PHE A 119 -9.48 3.38 -12.15
CA PHE A 119 -9.11 3.18 -10.75
C PHE A 119 -10.24 3.67 -9.86
N GLY A 120 -10.75 2.80 -9.00
CA GLY A 120 -11.88 3.08 -8.12
C GLY A 120 -12.94 1.99 -8.14
N SER A 121 -13.91 2.16 -7.24
CA SER A 121 -15.02 1.23 -7.09
C SER A 121 -15.95 1.28 -8.31
N TRP A 122 -16.46 0.12 -8.73
CA TRP A 122 -17.41 0.00 -9.83
C TRP A 122 -18.64 -0.79 -9.40
N GLY A 123 -19.84 -0.26 -9.66
CA GLY A 123 -21.10 -0.93 -9.32
C GLY A 123 -21.26 -1.24 -7.82
N GLY A 124 -20.68 -0.44 -6.93
CA GLY A 124 -20.66 -0.69 -5.48
C GLY A 124 -19.60 -1.70 -5.02
N HIS A 125 -18.78 -2.23 -5.93
CA HIS A 125 -17.68 -3.14 -5.61
C HIS A 125 -16.35 -2.40 -5.60
N ALA A 126 -15.58 -2.57 -4.53
CA ALA A 126 -14.24 -2.03 -4.38
C ALA A 126 -13.18 -2.95 -4.99
N ASN A 127 -12.08 -2.38 -5.48
CA ASN A 127 -10.89 -3.08 -5.96
C ASN A 127 -11.15 -4.09 -7.10
N VAL A 128 -12.04 -3.76 -8.06
CA VAL A 128 -12.53 -4.70 -9.09
C VAL A 128 -11.44 -5.19 -10.03
N LEU A 129 -10.78 -4.27 -10.73
CA LEU A 129 -9.68 -4.60 -11.66
C LEU A 129 -8.33 -4.23 -11.05
N PHE A 130 -8.25 -3.03 -10.50
CA PHE A 130 -7.09 -2.48 -9.80
C PHE A 130 -7.51 -2.02 -8.41
N LYS A 131 -6.53 -1.72 -7.55
CA LYS A 131 -6.82 -1.08 -6.26
C LYS A 131 -7.52 0.26 -6.49
N ASP A 132 -8.46 0.60 -5.62
CA ASP A 132 -9.23 1.85 -5.75
C ASP A 132 -8.36 3.09 -5.55
N ASP A 133 -7.32 2.98 -4.71
CA ASP A 133 -6.34 4.03 -4.44
C ASP A 133 -5.14 4.04 -5.40
N ALA A 134 -5.20 3.24 -6.47
CA ALA A 134 -4.21 3.25 -7.53
C ALA A 134 -4.32 4.54 -8.35
N THR A 135 -3.16 5.09 -8.73
CA THR A 135 -3.09 6.38 -9.45
C THR A 135 -2.67 6.20 -10.90
N ASN A 136 -1.74 5.30 -11.16
CA ASN A 136 -1.33 4.92 -12.50
C ASN A 136 -0.65 3.54 -12.52
N LEU A 137 -0.32 3.07 -13.72
CA LEU A 137 0.55 1.93 -13.95
C LEU A 137 1.91 2.42 -14.42
N ILE A 138 2.96 1.77 -13.92
CA ILE A 138 4.33 2.02 -14.35
C ILE A 138 4.92 0.76 -14.99
N SER A 139 5.74 0.97 -16.01
CA SER A 139 6.59 -0.09 -16.55
C SER A 139 7.71 -0.39 -15.56
N VAL A 140 7.91 -1.66 -15.26
CA VAL A 140 9.20 -2.15 -14.74
C VAL A 140 10.10 -2.51 -15.91
N ASP A 141 11.39 -2.54 -15.66
CA ASP A 141 12.34 -3.17 -16.57
C ASP A 141 12.01 -4.67 -16.70
N ASN A 142 12.38 -5.27 -17.83
CA ASN A 142 12.10 -6.68 -18.08
C ASN A 142 13.06 -7.61 -17.29
N SER A 143 13.72 -7.11 -16.24
CA SER A 143 14.64 -7.88 -15.40
C SER A 143 13.90 -8.84 -14.45
N TRP A 144 12.60 -8.62 -14.24
CA TRP A 144 11.75 -9.45 -13.40
C TRP A 144 11.25 -10.67 -14.17
N THR A 145 12.14 -11.64 -14.35
CA THR A 145 11.85 -12.92 -15.02
C THR A 145 11.44 -14.01 -14.03
N GLN A 146 11.62 -13.79 -12.73
CA GLN A 146 11.26 -14.73 -11.67
C GLN A 146 10.28 -14.11 -10.69
N TRP A 147 9.33 -14.92 -10.21
CA TRP A 147 8.28 -14.49 -9.29
C TRP A 147 8.81 -13.92 -7.97
N ASN A 148 10.03 -14.21 -7.52
CA ASN A 148 10.56 -13.71 -6.25
C ASN A 148 11.40 -12.43 -6.37
N THR A 149 11.71 -11.97 -7.59
CA THR A 149 12.59 -10.81 -7.81
C THR A 149 11.97 -9.51 -7.26
N TRP A 150 10.65 -9.42 -7.13
CA TRP A 150 9.99 -8.27 -6.50
C TRP A 150 10.42 -8.07 -5.03
N ALA A 151 10.74 -9.15 -4.30
CA ALA A 151 11.06 -9.07 -2.87
C ALA A 151 12.42 -8.41 -2.58
N THR A 152 13.35 -8.48 -3.54
CA THR A 152 14.68 -7.87 -3.43
C THR A 152 14.75 -6.47 -4.03
N THR A 153 13.72 -6.06 -4.78
CA THR A 153 13.74 -4.83 -5.58
C THR A 153 13.22 -3.61 -4.80
N LYS A 154 13.68 -3.40 -3.56
CA LYS A 154 13.28 -2.22 -2.75
C LYS A 154 13.62 -0.87 -3.43
N ALA A 155 14.68 -0.83 -4.23
CA ALA A 155 15.19 0.39 -4.86
C ALA A 155 14.39 0.84 -6.11
N SER A 156 13.75 -0.06 -6.85
CA SER A 156 13.03 0.30 -8.09
C SER A 156 11.61 0.80 -7.85
N TYR A 157 11.12 0.71 -6.61
CA TYR A 157 9.77 1.16 -6.26
C TYR A 157 9.59 2.67 -6.22
N LYS A 158 10.64 3.46 -6.47
CA LYS A 158 10.64 4.94 -6.36
C LYS A 158 9.79 5.35 -5.17
N VAL A 159 10.26 4.96 -3.98
CA VAL A 159 9.64 5.29 -2.71
C VAL A 159 9.71 6.81 -2.56
N GLU A 160 8.71 7.52 -3.07
CA GLU A 160 8.50 8.93 -2.79
C GLU A 160 7.68 8.97 -1.50
N ALA A 161 8.36 9.41 -0.43
CA ALA A 161 7.78 9.67 0.88
C ALA A 161 6.74 10.80 0.81
#